data_AF-A0A011T4K7-F1
#
_entry.id   AF-A0A011T4K7-F1
#
_cell.length_a   1.000
_cell.length_b   1.000
_cell.length_c   1.000
_cell.angle_alpha   90.00
_cell.angle_beta   90.00
_cell.angle_gamma   90.00
#
_symmetry.space_group_name_H-M   'P 1'
#
loop_
_entity.id
_entity.type
_entity.pdbx_description
1 polymer ?
#
loop_
_entity_poly.entity_id
_entity_poly.type
_entity_poly.pdbx_seq_one_letter_code
_entity_poly.pdbx_strand_id
1 'polypeptide(L)'
;MAVGRTGQRAWPYGDQTAHAQVVISTWLALTPDRQNQLLARLIAATVHDGAGGALERFAGTGHLDAEKALDELNDVRVPIEREAWVDLLGQYIITSGGRS
;
A
#
# COMPACT_ATOMS: atom_id res chain seq x y z
N MET A 1 15.85 52.65 9.88
CA MET A 1 15.59 51.81 11.08
C MET A 1 14.89 50.54 10.63
N ALA A 2 15.39 49.40 11.15
CA ALA A 2 14.85 48.03 11.19
C ALA A 2 14.44 47.36 9.84
N VAL A 3 15.09 46.30 9.32
CA VAL A 3 15.34 44.94 9.87
C VAL A 3 14.02 44.27 10.29
N GLY A 4 13.59 43.09 9.88
CA GLY A 4 14.13 42.00 9.07
C GLY A 4 13.21 40.78 9.23
N ARG A 5 13.13 39.95 8.19
CA ARG A 5 12.74 38.51 8.12
C ARG A 5 12.00 37.86 9.31
N THR A 6 10.85 37.25 9.01
CA THR A 6 10.54 35.80 9.15
C THR A 6 9.31 35.53 8.25
N GLY A 7 9.37 34.71 7.19
CA GLY A 7 9.71 33.30 7.24
C GLY A 7 8.47 32.40 7.43
N GLN A 8 7.27 32.76 6.94
CA GLN A 8 6.17 31.79 6.84
C GLN A 8 6.31 30.96 5.57
N ARG A 9 6.91 29.79 5.73
CA ARG A 9 6.93 28.71 4.73
C ARG A 9 5.50 28.19 4.57
N ALA A 10 4.77 28.69 3.58
CA ALA A 10 3.51 28.11 3.17
C ALA A 10 3.78 26.75 2.51
N TRP A 11 3.44 25.66 3.20
CA TRP A 11 3.26 24.37 2.53
C TRP A 11 1.93 24.40 1.77
N PRO A 12 1.85 23.82 0.56
CA PRO A 12 0.78 24.06 -0.39
C PRO A 12 -0.46 23.21 -0.02
N TYR A 13 -1.19 23.60 1.01
CA TYR A 13 -2.45 22.94 1.39
C TYR A 13 -3.64 23.52 0.61
N GLY A 14 -3.48 23.61 -0.71
CA GLY A 14 -4.61 23.77 -1.62
C GLY A 14 -5.32 22.43 -1.78
N ASP A 15 -6.29 22.21 -0.90
CA ASP A 15 -7.39 21.26 -1.04
C ASP A 15 -7.08 19.74 -0.87
N GLN A 16 -6.91 19.31 0.38
CA GLN A 16 -6.89 17.88 0.75
C GLN A 16 -8.18 17.15 0.31
N THR A 17 -9.32 17.85 0.19
CA THR A 17 -10.58 17.29 -0.28
C THR A 17 -10.53 16.98 -1.77
N ALA A 18 -9.98 17.86 -2.60
CA ALA A 18 -9.74 17.58 -4.02
C ALA A 18 -8.78 16.41 -4.22
N HIS A 19 -7.70 16.34 -3.42
CA HIS A 19 -6.79 15.20 -3.48
C HIS A 19 -7.48 13.89 -3.11
N ALA A 20 -8.23 13.87 -2.01
CA ALA A 20 -9.01 12.71 -1.59
C ALA A 20 -10.05 12.32 -2.65
N GLN A 21 -10.72 13.29 -3.27
CA GLN A 21 -11.69 13.05 -4.34
C GLN A 21 -11.03 12.38 -5.55
N VAL A 22 -9.86 12.84 -5.99
CA VAL A 22 -9.12 12.20 -7.09
C VAL A 22 -8.74 10.76 -6.74
N VAL A 23 -8.22 10.52 -5.54
CA VAL A 23 -7.82 9.16 -5.10
C VAL A 23 -9.03 8.23 -5.03
N ILE A 24 -10.13 8.67 -4.42
CA ILE A 24 -11.35 7.87 -4.27
C ILE A 24 -12.02 7.63 -5.62
N SER A 25 -12.16 8.65 -6.48
CA SER A 25 -12.74 8.48 -7.81
C SER A 25 -11.90 7.57 -8.69
N THR A 26 -10.57 7.64 -8.58
CA THR A 26 -9.66 6.72 -9.28
C THR A 26 -9.86 5.28 -8.80
N TRP A 27 -9.98 5.06 -7.49
CA TRP A 27 -10.23 3.74 -6.91
C TRP A 27 -11.60 3.17 -7.33
N LEU A 28 -12.65 3.99 -7.31
CA LEU A 28 -14.00 3.59 -7.73
C LEU A 28 -14.11 3.28 -9.23
N ALA A 29 -13.25 3.88 -10.05
CA ALA A 29 -13.20 3.61 -11.50
C ALA A 29 -12.54 2.26 -11.83
N LEU A 30 -11.87 1.61 -10.87
CA LEU A 30 -11.26 0.30 -11.05
C LEU A 30 -12.32 -0.82 -11.02
N THR A 31 -12.04 -1.90 -11.75
CA THR A 31 -12.80 -3.15 -11.58
C THR A 31 -12.56 -3.73 -10.18
N PRO A 32 -13.47 -4.56 -9.63
CA PRO A 32 -13.30 -5.16 -8.31
C PRO A 32 -11.96 -5.88 -8.13
N ASP A 33 -11.50 -6.63 -9.15
CA ASP A 33 -10.17 -7.29 -9.11
C ASP A 33 -9.02 -6.29 -8.98
N ARG A 34 -9.11 -5.15 -9.66
CA ARG A 34 -8.08 -4.10 -9.63
C ARG A 34 -8.11 -3.30 -8.32
N GLN A 35 -9.29 -3.12 -7.72
CA GLN A 35 -9.42 -2.57 -6.36
C GLN A 35 -8.74 -3.47 -5.34
N ASN A 36 -9.01 -4.78 -5.40
CA ASN A 36 -8.39 -5.78 -4.52
C ASN A 36 -6.87 -5.83 -4.69
N GLN A 37 -6.39 -5.81 -5.94
CA GLN A 37 -4.95 -5.75 -6.22
C GLN A 37 -4.30 -4.49 -5.65
N LEU A 38 -4.93 -3.32 -5.81
CA LEU A 38 -4.41 -2.07 -5.27
C LEU A 38 -4.36 -2.09 -3.74
N LEU A 39 -5.40 -2.61 -3.09
CA LEU A 39 -5.43 -2.78 -1.64
C LEU A 39 -4.33 -3.75 -1.17
N ALA A 40 -4.18 -4.90 -1.83
CA ALA A 40 -3.14 -5.88 -1.51
C ALA A 40 -1.72 -5.27 -1.65
N ARG A 41 -1.49 -4.45 -2.67
CA ARG A 41 -0.21 -3.74 -2.86
C ARG A 41 0.04 -2.68 -1.80
N LEU A 42 -1.00 -1.97 -1.36
CA LEU A 42 -0.89 -1.02 -0.25
C LEU A 42 -0.54 -1.73 1.05
N ILE A 43 -1.19 -2.86 1.35
CA ILE A 43 -0.86 -3.67 2.52
C ILE A 43 0.59 -4.15 2.43
N ALA A 44 1.00 -4.73 1.30
CA ALA A 44 2.38 -5.18 1.07
C ALA A 44 3.40 -4.05 1.28
N ALA A 45 3.11 -2.83 0.80
CA ALA A 45 3.93 -1.63 0.99
C ALA A 45 4.11 -1.23 2.47
N THR A 46 3.16 -1.61 3.33
CA THR A 46 3.21 -1.28 4.76
C THR A 46 3.88 -2.35 5.62
N VAL A 47 4.04 -3.57 5.11
CA VAL A 47 4.57 -4.70 5.89
C VAL A 47 5.93 -5.21 5.48
N HIS A 48 6.38 -4.94 4.25
CA HIS A 48 7.68 -5.45 3.82
C HIS A 48 8.79 -4.88 4.72
N ASP A 49 9.65 -5.76 5.24
CA ASP A 49 10.67 -5.41 6.25
C ASP A 49 12.02 -5.01 5.61
N GLY A 50 12.08 -4.83 4.29
CA GLY A 50 13.34 -4.48 3.62
C GLY A 50 13.27 -4.35 2.11
N ALA A 51 14.40 -3.95 1.53
CA ALA A 51 14.61 -3.81 0.09
C ALA A 51 15.00 -5.16 -0.55
N GLY A 52 14.48 -5.42 -1.74
CA GLY A 52 14.74 -6.60 -2.57
C GLY A 52 13.72 -7.75 -2.42
N GLY A 53 12.78 -7.66 -1.48
CA GLY A 53 11.78 -8.70 -1.18
C GLY A 53 10.65 -8.82 -2.20
N ALA A 54 9.97 -9.96 -2.20
CA ALA A 54 8.79 -10.23 -3.00
C ALA A 54 7.62 -9.29 -2.67
N LEU A 55 7.41 -8.96 -1.38
CA LEU A 55 6.39 -8.00 -0.95
C LEU A 55 6.70 -6.56 -1.40
N GLU A 56 7.97 -6.14 -1.33
CA GLU A 56 8.40 -4.83 -1.85
C GLU A 56 8.21 -4.75 -3.38
N ARG A 57 8.63 -5.80 -4.11
CA ARG A 57 8.47 -5.85 -5.56
C ARG A 57 7.00 -5.85 -5.95
N PHE A 58 6.15 -6.58 -5.23
CA PHE A 58 4.72 -6.59 -5.46
C PHE A 58 4.10 -5.22 -5.19
N ALA A 59 4.45 -4.57 -4.08
CA ALA A 59 4.02 -3.21 -3.76
C ALA A 59 4.37 -2.22 -4.88
N GLY A 60 5.64 -2.20 -5.31
CA GLY A 60 6.14 -1.23 -6.28
C GLY A 60 5.69 -1.49 -7.72
N THR A 61 5.67 -2.76 -8.15
CA THR A 61 5.52 -3.12 -9.57
C THR A 61 4.21 -3.84 -9.90
N GLY A 62 3.54 -4.41 -8.90
CA GLY A 62 2.37 -5.28 -9.09
C GLY A 62 2.70 -6.69 -9.56
N HIS A 63 3.98 -7.03 -9.77
CA HIS A 63 4.42 -8.40 -10.04
C HIS A 63 4.42 -9.23 -8.77
N LEU A 64 3.65 -10.32 -8.74
CA LEU A 64 3.47 -11.18 -7.58
C LEU A 64 4.21 -12.52 -7.77
N ASP A 65 5.22 -12.75 -6.95
CA ASP A 65 5.80 -14.08 -6.71
C ASP A 65 5.11 -14.66 -5.47
N ALA A 66 4.05 -15.45 -5.69
CA ALA A 66 3.12 -15.83 -4.63
C ALA A 66 3.77 -16.69 -3.53
N GLU A 67 4.69 -17.57 -3.90
CA GLU A 67 5.39 -18.45 -2.97
C GLU A 67 6.28 -17.62 -2.04
N LYS A 68 7.15 -16.78 -2.59
CA LYS A 68 8.04 -15.93 -1.78
C LYS A 68 7.29 -14.86 -1.00
N ALA A 69 6.21 -14.31 -1.55
CA ALA A 69 5.40 -13.34 -0.85
C ALA A 69 4.68 -13.96 0.36
N LEU A 70 4.26 -15.23 0.28
CA LEU A 70 3.70 -15.96 1.43
C LEU A 70 4.77 -16.28 2.48
N ASP A 71 5.96 -16.70 2.06
CA ASP A 71 7.08 -16.93 2.97
C ASP A 71 7.43 -15.65 3.74
N GLU A 72 7.58 -14.52 3.03
CA GLU A 72 7.83 -13.22 3.67
C GLU A 72 6.67 -12.79 4.58
N LEU A 73 5.42 -13.07 4.20
CA LEU A 73 4.25 -12.72 5.00
C LEU A 73 4.19 -13.53 6.30
N ASN A 74 4.57 -14.80 6.27
CA ASN A 74 4.62 -15.67 7.46
C ASN A 74 5.67 -15.20 8.49
N ASP A 75 6.70 -14.49 8.03
CA ASP A 75 7.74 -13.93 8.90
C ASP A 75 7.32 -12.58 9.54
N VAL A 76 6.25 -11.95 9.05
CA VAL A 76 5.74 -10.68 9.59
C VAL A 76 5.16 -10.90 10.99
N ARG A 77 5.78 -10.30 12.00
CA ARG A 77 5.26 -10.31 13.38
C ARG A 77 4.28 -9.17 13.60
N VAL A 78 2.99 -9.49 13.61
CA VAL A 78 1.92 -8.53 13.90
C VAL A 78 1.22 -8.92 15.22
N PRO A 79 0.85 -7.97 16.09
CA PRO A 79 -0.01 -8.27 17.24
C PRO A 79 -1.32 -8.93 16.79
N ILE A 80 -1.78 -9.94 17.52
CA ILE A 80 -2.94 -10.79 17.19
C ILE A 80 -4.21 -9.97 16.89
N GLU A 81 -4.40 -8.84 17.56
CA GLU A 81 -5.57 -7.98 17.38
C GLU A 81 -5.57 -7.23 16.03
N ARG A 82 -4.49 -7.35 15.26
CA ARG A 82 -4.27 -6.68 13.97
C ARG A 82 -4.06 -7.68 12.82
N GLU A 83 -4.35 -8.97 13.01
CA GLU A 83 -4.15 -10.00 11.96
C GLU A 83 -5.12 -9.88 10.77
N ALA A 84 -6.31 -9.32 10.96
CA ALA A 84 -7.37 -9.35 9.94
C ALA A 84 -6.95 -8.76 8.57
N TRP A 85 -6.07 -7.75 8.54
CA TRP A 85 -5.58 -7.20 7.28
C TRP A 85 -4.41 -8.01 6.69
N VAL A 86 -3.63 -8.72 7.52
CA VAL A 86 -2.60 -9.68 7.11
C VAL A 86 -3.27 -10.90 6.46
N ASP A 87 -4.33 -11.40 7.07
CA ASP A 87 -5.13 -12.53 6.56
C ASP A 87 -5.74 -12.22 5.19
N LEU A 88 -6.28 -11.00 5.02
CA LEU A 88 -6.81 -10.55 3.73
C LEU A 88 -5.74 -10.51 2.64
N LEU A 89 -4.50 -10.12 2.97
CA LEU A 89 -3.38 -10.17 2.03
C LEU A 89 -3.02 -11.64 1.70
N GLY A 90 -2.93 -12.51 2.70
CA GLY A 90 -2.67 -13.94 2.49
C GLY A 90 -3.71 -14.59 1.58
N GLN A 91 -4.99 -14.31 1.82
CA GLN A 91 -6.09 -14.80 0.99
C GLN A 91 -5.99 -14.31 -0.46
N TYR A 92 -5.64 -13.04 -0.67
CA TYR A 92 -5.43 -12.49 -2.01
C TYR A 92 -4.27 -13.21 -2.74
N ILE A 93 -3.15 -13.45 -2.05
CA ILE A 93 -1.98 -14.12 -2.64
C ILE A 93 -2.31 -15.55 -3.05
N ILE A 94 -2.99 -16.31 -2.19
CA ILE A 94 -3.41 -17.70 -2.49
C ILE A 94 -4.36 -17.74 -3.68
N THR A 95 -5.36 -16.86 -3.71
CA THR A 95 -6.38 -16.85 -4.78
C THR A 95 -5.86 -16.36 -6.12
N SER A 96 -4.89 -15.45 -6.11
CA SER A 96 -4.30 -14.86 -7.32
C SER A 96 -3.13 -15.66 -7.86
N GLY A 97 -2.33 -16.30 -6.99
CA GLY A 97 -1.18 -17.13 -7.35
C GLY A 97 -1.54 -18.52 -7.84
N GLY A 98 -2.70 -19.06 -7.45
CA GLY A 98 -3.18 -20.39 -7.86
C GLY A 98 -3.79 -20.47 -9.27
N ARG A 99 -3.89 -19.34 -9.99
CA ARG A 99 -4.37 -19.30 -11.38
C ARG A 99 -3.18 -19.09 -12.32
N SER A 100 -2.45 -20.16 -12.62
CA SER A 100 -1.66 -20.29 -13.86
C SER A 100 -2.49 -20.93 -14.95
#